data_AF-A0A5E3XQW3-F1
#
_entry.id   AF-A0A5E3XQW3-F1
#
_cell.length_a   1.000
_cell.length_b   1.000
_cell.length_c   1.000
_cell.angle_alpha   90.00
_cell.angle_beta   90.00
_cell.angle_gamma   90.00
#
_symmetry.space_group_name_H-M   'P 1'
#
loop_
_entity.id
_entity.type
_entity.pdbx_description
1 polymer ?
#
loop_
_entity_poly.entity_id
_entity_poly.type
_entity_poly.pdbx_seq_one_letter_code
_entity_poly.pdbx_strand_id
1 'polypeptide(L)'
;MSGPNILDPSFPRYFQEGVVPPEEQPRFVTALKEMMDSARTASVEKLAELHLPAALEKPIDAAKVEAERAQVLDTCNWQMANLLRYSQPTRIYEAEPYLRAVIDGHKGPTPEDTPAMLLAVALHKNEGREDEAYKILKDAMERGDGGAGPYTFLWAKAAIARMLRRVKRDDEAKELEEEVIDWIKWHPYGMPPSRLRSLVTDDAEPDDAPNAILDDPRVKEQLGNAVELPSMGMFGPAVIHFG
;
A
#
# COMPACT_ATOMS: atom_id res chain seq x y z
N MET A 1 -4.64 -16.09 -25.25
CA MET A 1 -5.22 -15.50 -24.04
C MET A 1 -4.53 -14.16 -23.83
N SER A 2 -5.26 -13.05 -23.91
CA SER A 2 -4.77 -11.75 -23.47
C SER A 2 -4.47 -11.83 -21.97
N GLY A 3 -3.26 -11.44 -21.56
CA GLY A 3 -2.88 -11.45 -20.15
C GLY A 3 -3.79 -10.54 -19.30
N PRO A 4 -3.77 -10.70 -17.96
CA PRO A 4 -4.53 -9.85 -17.06
C PRO A 4 -4.19 -8.36 -17.26
N ASN A 5 -5.23 -7.51 -17.28
CA ASN A 5 -5.07 -6.06 -17.45
C ASN A 5 -4.38 -5.47 -16.22
N ILE A 6 -3.18 -4.91 -16.39
CA ILE A 6 -2.39 -4.34 -15.29
C ILE A 6 -3.05 -3.12 -14.64
N LEU A 7 -3.98 -2.44 -15.33
CA LEU A 7 -4.76 -1.33 -14.80
C LEU A 7 -6.05 -1.76 -14.09
N ASP A 8 -6.34 -3.05 -14.03
CA ASP A 8 -7.46 -3.55 -13.24
C ASP A 8 -7.19 -3.26 -11.73
N PRO A 9 -8.12 -2.60 -11.00
CA PRO A 9 -7.95 -2.30 -9.58
C PRO A 9 -7.71 -3.53 -8.69
N SER A 10 -8.14 -4.72 -9.14
CA SER A 10 -7.92 -5.99 -8.45
C SER A 10 -6.54 -6.59 -8.72
N PHE A 11 -5.84 -6.16 -9.77
CA PHE A 11 -4.56 -6.72 -10.19
C PHE A 11 -3.48 -6.76 -9.09
N PRO A 12 -3.34 -5.75 -8.20
CA PRO A 12 -2.33 -5.80 -7.15
C PRO A 12 -2.54 -6.96 -6.16
N ARG A 13 -3.76 -7.52 -6.08
CA ARG A 13 -4.01 -8.73 -5.28
C ARG A 13 -3.22 -9.93 -5.76
N TYR A 14 -2.91 -10.03 -7.06
CA TYR A 14 -2.07 -11.12 -7.56
C TYR A 14 -0.64 -11.06 -7.02
N PHE A 15 -0.13 -9.86 -6.68
CA PHE A 15 1.14 -9.72 -5.98
C PHE A 15 0.98 -10.09 -4.50
N GLN A 16 -0.06 -9.56 -3.86
CA GLN A 16 -0.34 -9.78 -2.44
C GLN A 16 -0.57 -11.27 -2.11
N GLU A 17 -1.25 -12.00 -2.97
CA GLU A 17 -1.61 -13.42 -2.80
C GLU A 17 -0.53 -14.36 -3.34
N GLY A 18 0.59 -13.84 -3.85
CA GLY A 18 1.70 -14.65 -4.37
C GLY A 18 1.37 -15.37 -5.69
N VAL A 19 0.31 -14.98 -6.39
CA VAL A 19 -0.04 -15.53 -7.71
C VAL A 19 0.98 -15.15 -8.77
N VAL A 20 1.54 -13.94 -8.68
CA VAL A 20 2.71 -13.51 -9.46
C VAL A 20 3.98 -13.78 -8.64
N PRO A 21 4.85 -14.70 -9.07
CA PRO A 21 6.10 -15.00 -8.37
C PRO A 21 7.00 -13.75 -8.26
N PRO A 22 7.78 -13.59 -7.18
CA PRO A 22 8.66 -12.44 -6.98
C PRO A 22 9.57 -12.11 -8.18
N GLU A 23 10.09 -13.13 -8.86
CA GLU A 23 10.95 -13.01 -10.03
C GLU A 23 10.23 -12.44 -11.27
N GLU A 24 8.90 -12.57 -11.34
CA GLU A 24 8.07 -12.03 -12.42
C GLU A 24 7.53 -10.62 -12.12
N GLN A 25 7.48 -10.22 -10.85
CA GLN A 25 6.95 -8.91 -10.43
C GLN A 25 7.63 -7.71 -11.11
N PRO A 26 8.98 -7.68 -11.29
CA PRO A 26 9.65 -6.58 -11.99
C PRO A 26 9.14 -6.32 -13.41
N ARG A 27 8.70 -7.37 -14.14
CA ARG A 27 8.15 -7.22 -15.49
C ARG A 27 6.92 -6.31 -15.51
N PHE A 28 6.02 -6.48 -14.56
CA PHE A 28 4.78 -5.69 -14.48
C PHE A 28 5.07 -4.24 -14.07
N VAL A 29 6.01 -4.04 -13.15
CA VAL A 29 6.49 -2.69 -12.80
C VAL A 29 7.07 -1.98 -14.02
N THR A 30 7.91 -2.66 -14.82
CA THR A 30 8.46 -2.10 -16.06
C THR A 30 7.37 -1.79 -17.08
N ALA A 31 6.43 -2.72 -17.31
CA ALA A 31 5.33 -2.52 -18.25
C ALA A 31 4.45 -1.31 -17.87
N LEU A 32 4.19 -1.10 -16.58
CA LEU A 32 3.44 0.06 -16.11
C LEU A 32 4.24 1.37 -16.28
N LYS A 33 5.57 1.37 -16.05
CA LYS A 33 6.43 2.53 -16.35
C LYS A 33 6.40 2.90 -17.83
N GLU A 34 6.54 1.91 -18.72
CA GLU A 34 6.47 2.12 -20.17
C GLU A 34 5.10 2.68 -20.60
N MET A 35 4.01 2.20 -19.99
CA MET A 35 2.67 2.73 -20.22
C MET A 35 2.54 4.19 -19.78
N MET A 36 3.09 4.54 -18.62
CA MET A 36 3.13 5.92 -18.13
C MET A 36 3.93 6.84 -19.06
N ASP A 37 5.10 6.40 -19.51
CA ASP A 37 5.96 7.18 -20.41
C ASP A 37 5.27 7.38 -21.78
N SER A 38 4.61 6.33 -22.29
CA SER A 38 3.78 6.44 -23.48
C SER A 38 2.62 7.42 -23.28
N ALA A 39 1.92 7.35 -22.13
CA ALA A 39 0.82 8.27 -21.82
C ALA A 39 1.30 9.72 -21.65
N ARG A 40 2.52 9.97 -21.18
CA ARG A 40 3.10 11.32 -21.07
C ARG A 40 3.50 11.91 -22.42
N THR A 41 3.96 11.08 -23.34
CA THR A 41 4.58 11.51 -24.61
C THR A 41 3.67 11.38 -25.83
N ALA A 42 2.56 10.65 -25.72
CA ALA A 42 1.61 10.50 -26.82
C ALA A 42 1.00 11.86 -27.23
N SER A 43 0.89 12.09 -28.54
CA SER A 43 0.17 13.26 -29.04
C SER A 43 -1.33 13.15 -28.71
N VAL A 44 -2.02 14.29 -28.74
CA VAL A 44 -3.47 14.36 -28.51
C VAL A 44 -4.22 13.45 -29.47
N GLU A 45 -3.77 13.37 -30.72
CA GLU A 45 -4.35 12.53 -31.77
C GLU A 45 -4.16 11.04 -31.46
N LYS A 46 -2.97 10.64 -30.99
CA LYS A 46 -2.67 9.24 -30.66
C LYS A 46 -3.42 8.76 -29.42
N LEU A 47 -3.68 9.63 -28.44
CA LEU A 47 -4.50 9.29 -27.27
C LEU A 47 -5.98 9.13 -27.63
N ALA A 48 -6.51 10.02 -28.48
CA ALA A 48 -7.88 9.92 -28.97
C ALA A 48 -8.15 8.60 -29.70
N GLU A 49 -7.18 8.11 -30.49
CA GLU A 49 -7.26 6.81 -31.17
C GLU A 49 -7.25 5.60 -30.22
N LEU A 50 -6.59 5.71 -29.05
CA LEU A 50 -6.40 4.59 -28.12
C LEU A 50 -7.55 4.42 -27.10
N HIS A 51 -8.25 5.51 -26.74
CA HIS A 51 -9.24 5.50 -25.65
C HIS A 51 -10.64 6.00 -26.05
N LEU A 52 -10.82 6.51 -27.28
CA LEU A 52 -12.10 7.03 -27.73
C LEU A 52 -12.44 6.57 -29.17
N PRO A 53 -12.87 5.31 -29.38
CA PRO A 53 -13.39 4.88 -30.68
C PRO A 53 -14.57 5.74 -31.18
N ALA A 54 -15.26 6.43 -30.25
CA ALA A 54 -16.42 7.27 -30.54
C ALA A 54 -16.12 8.78 -30.70
N ALA A 55 -14.89 9.26 -30.48
CA ALA A 55 -14.57 10.70 -30.54
C ALA A 55 -13.91 11.15 -31.86
N LEU A 56 -14.15 10.43 -32.95
CA LEU A 56 -13.88 10.95 -34.31
C LEU A 56 -14.93 11.97 -34.77
N GLU A 57 -15.61 12.66 -33.85
CA GLU A 57 -16.33 13.89 -34.19
C GLU A 57 -15.32 15.05 -34.16
N LYS A 58 -15.05 15.62 -35.34
CA LYS A 58 -14.25 16.84 -35.44
C LYS A 58 -15.09 18.03 -34.96
N PRO A 59 -14.49 18.97 -34.18
CA PRO A 59 -13.06 19.05 -33.82
C PRO A 59 -12.70 18.29 -32.53
N ILE A 60 -11.46 17.77 -32.48
CA ILE A 60 -10.87 17.14 -31.29
C ILE A 60 -10.78 18.19 -30.17
N ASP A 61 -11.41 17.92 -29.03
CA ASP A 61 -11.31 18.75 -27.83
C ASP A 61 -10.01 18.44 -27.07
N ALA A 62 -9.00 19.29 -27.25
CA ALA A 62 -7.71 19.14 -26.59
C ALA A 62 -7.81 19.15 -25.05
N ALA A 63 -8.74 19.90 -24.47
CA ALA A 63 -8.92 19.94 -23.02
C ALA A 63 -9.47 18.61 -22.50
N LYS A 64 -10.40 17.99 -23.24
CA LYS A 64 -10.90 16.65 -22.93
C LYS A 64 -9.80 15.60 -23.01
N VAL A 65 -8.97 15.62 -24.05
CA VAL A 65 -7.85 14.66 -24.19
C VAL A 65 -6.82 14.81 -23.06
N GLU A 66 -6.50 16.04 -22.65
CA GLU A 66 -5.58 16.25 -21.52
C GLU A 66 -6.21 15.85 -20.18
N ALA A 67 -7.52 16.00 -20.00
CA ALA A 67 -8.22 15.47 -18.82
C ALA A 67 -8.18 13.93 -18.78
N GLU A 68 -8.38 13.26 -19.92
CA GLU A 68 -8.25 11.80 -20.02
C GLU A 68 -6.80 11.33 -19.79
N ARG A 69 -5.81 12.06 -20.32
CA ARG A 69 -4.40 11.79 -20.04
C ARG A 69 -4.11 11.86 -18.54
N ALA A 70 -4.59 12.91 -17.88
CA ALA A 70 -4.42 13.08 -16.44
C ALA A 70 -5.07 11.92 -15.67
N GLN A 71 -6.27 11.48 -16.06
CA GLN A 71 -6.96 10.35 -15.44
C GLN A 71 -6.20 9.02 -15.61
N VAL A 72 -5.65 8.76 -16.80
CA VAL A 72 -4.81 7.58 -17.07
C VAL A 72 -3.56 7.61 -16.20
N LEU A 73 -2.87 8.76 -16.14
CA LEU A 73 -1.66 8.90 -15.34
C LEU A 73 -1.94 8.74 -13.85
N ASP A 74 -3.05 9.28 -13.35
CA ASP A 74 -3.49 9.11 -11.96
C ASP A 74 -3.74 7.63 -11.63
N THR A 75 -4.47 6.92 -12.49
CA THR A 75 -4.69 5.47 -12.38
C THR A 75 -3.37 4.70 -12.36
N CYS A 76 -2.44 5.03 -13.27
CA CYS A 76 -1.13 4.39 -13.32
C CYS A 76 -0.29 4.68 -12.07
N ASN A 77 -0.30 5.91 -11.54
CA ASN A 77 0.42 6.26 -10.32
C ASN A 77 -0.10 5.46 -9.13
N TRP A 78 -1.43 5.39 -8.97
CA TRP A 78 -2.05 4.61 -7.91
C TRP A 78 -1.73 3.12 -8.03
N GLN A 79 -1.81 2.58 -9.26
CA GLN A 79 -1.50 1.19 -9.52
C GLN A 79 -0.03 0.87 -9.24
N MET A 80 0.89 1.76 -9.64
CA MET A 80 2.31 1.61 -9.39
C MET A 80 2.61 1.56 -7.89
N ALA A 81 2.00 2.45 -7.10
CA ALA A 81 2.16 2.45 -5.65
C ALA A 81 1.70 1.11 -5.03
N ASN A 82 0.60 0.54 -5.51
CA ASN A 82 0.10 -0.76 -5.03
C ASN A 82 0.99 -1.93 -5.45
N LEU A 83 1.50 -1.95 -6.70
CA LEU A 83 2.45 -2.98 -7.13
C LEU A 83 3.73 -2.95 -6.30
N LEU A 84 4.27 -1.76 -6.02
CA LEU A 84 5.47 -1.59 -5.21
C LEU A 84 5.22 -1.98 -3.74
N ARG A 85 4.06 -1.62 -3.18
CA ARG A 85 3.63 -2.04 -1.84
C ARG A 85 3.64 -3.55 -1.69
N TYR A 86 3.00 -4.26 -2.62
CA TYR A 86 2.82 -5.72 -2.55
C TYR A 86 3.96 -6.52 -3.18
N SER A 87 4.99 -5.86 -3.70
CA SER A 87 6.20 -6.55 -4.14
C SER A 87 6.82 -7.37 -3.01
N GLN A 88 7.54 -8.44 -3.35
CA GLN A 88 8.22 -9.30 -2.37
C GLN A 88 9.73 -9.36 -2.70
N PRO A 89 10.62 -8.79 -1.85
CA PRO A 89 10.30 -7.97 -0.67
C PRO A 89 9.59 -6.65 -1.07
N THR A 90 8.96 -5.99 -0.11
CA THR A 90 8.24 -4.74 -0.37
C THR A 90 9.16 -3.65 -0.93
N ARG A 91 8.71 -2.97 -1.98
CA ARG A 91 9.41 -1.87 -2.66
C ARG A 91 8.73 -0.53 -2.44
N ILE A 92 7.96 -0.41 -1.35
CA ILE A 92 7.16 0.79 -1.05
C ILE A 92 7.99 2.08 -1.01
N TYR A 93 9.29 2.03 -0.68
CA TYR A 93 10.15 3.21 -0.71
C TYR A 93 10.28 3.84 -2.11
N GLU A 94 10.15 3.04 -3.18
CA GLU A 94 10.11 3.54 -4.56
C GLU A 94 8.78 4.21 -4.92
N ALA A 95 7.75 4.06 -4.07
CA ALA A 95 6.40 4.51 -4.37
C ALA A 95 6.20 6.02 -4.19
N GLU A 96 7.12 6.72 -3.51
CA GLU A 96 6.99 8.14 -3.17
C GLU A 96 6.53 9.03 -4.34
N PRO A 97 7.21 9.09 -5.49
CA PRO A 97 6.84 10.03 -6.56
C PRO A 97 5.42 9.76 -7.10
N TYR A 98 4.99 8.50 -7.08
CA TYR A 98 3.66 8.10 -7.54
C TYR A 98 2.59 8.48 -6.51
N LEU A 99 2.85 8.27 -5.22
CA LEU A 99 1.95 8.62 -4.14
C LEU A 99 1.75 10.14 -4.02
N ARG A 100 2.82 10.93 -4.21
CA ARG A 100 2.71 12.38 -4.30
C ARG A 100 1.84 12.81 -5.48
N ALA A 101 2.04 12.20 -6.65
CA ALA A 101 1.24 12.51 -7.83
C ALA A 101 -0.25 12.18 -7.64
N VAL A 102 -0.59 11.09 -6.94
CA VAL A 102 -1.99 10.75 -6.59
C VAL A 102 -2.57 11.80 -5.63
N ILE A 103 -1.82 12.16 -4.58
CA ILE A 103 -2.26 13.16 -3.58
C ILE A 103 -2.47 14.53 -4.23
N ASP A 104 -1.54 14.98 -5.07
CA ASP A 104 -1.59 16.28 -5.76
C ASP A 104 -2.66 16.30 -6.88
N GLY A 105 -2.87 15.16 -7.53
CA GLY A 105 -3.81 14.98 -8.64
C GLY A 105 -5.27 14.88 -8.21
N HIS A 106 -5.52 14.52 -6.95
CA HIS A 106 -6.86 14.30 -6.43
C HIS A 106 -7.69 15.58 -6.38
N LYS A 107 -8.71 15.67 -7.25
CA LYS A 107 -9.67 16.79 -7.33
C LYS A 107 -11.08 16.30 -7.02
N GLY A 108 -11.38 16.04 -5.75
CA GLY A 108 -12.72 15.64 -5.30
C GLY A 108 -12.90 15.80 -3.79
N PRO A 109 -14.14 15.78 -3.27
CA PRO A 109 -14.39 15.76 -1.84
C PRO A 109 -13.71 14.52 -1.23
N THR A 110 -12.84 14.77 -0.27
CA THR A 110 -11.77 13.89 0.21
C THR A 110 -12.22 12.44 0.44
N PRO A 111 -11.69 11.46 -0.31
CA PRO A 111 -11.90 10.06 0.00
C PRO A 111 -10.56 9.32 0.09
N GLU A 112 -10.37 8.62 1.21
CA GLU A 112 -9.25 7.73 1.48
C GLU A 112 -7.93 8.43 1.82
N ASP A 113 -7.59 8.51 3.11
CA ASP A 113 -6.24 8.85 3.59
C ASP A 113 -5.19 7.76 3.28
N THR A 114 -5.61 6.69 2.59
CA THR A 114 -4.74 5.57 2.16
C THR A 114 -3.47 6.06 1.44
N PRO A 115 -3.51 6.94 0.42
CA PRO A 115 -2.30 7.40 -0.25
C PRO A 115 -1.34 8.14 0.68
N ALA A 116 -1.86 8.94 1.63
CA ALA A 116 -1.05 9.64 2.62
C ALA A 116 -0.39 8.67 3.61
N MET A 117 -1.13 7.66 4.11
CA MET A 117 -0.56 6.62 4.96
C MET A 117 0.52 5.81 4.22
N LEU A 118 0.28 5.45 2.96
CA LEU A 118 1.28 4.77 2.12
C LEU A 118 2.49 5.67 1.87
N LEU A 119 2.30 6.99 1.73
CA LEU A 119 3.40 7.94 1.56
C LEU A 119 4.25 8.00 2.83
N ALA A 120 3.65 8.09 4.02
CA ALA A 120 4.38 8.02 5.27
C ALA A 120 5.26 6.76 5.33
N VAL A 121 4.72 5.59 4.94
CA VAL A 121 5.50 4.35 4.85
C VAL A 121 6.56 4.40 3.76
N ALA A 122 6.30 4.99 2.59
CA ALA A 122 7.35 5.14 1.57
C ALA A 122 8.55 5.96 2.09
N LEU A 123 8.29 6.93 2.97
CA LEU A 123 9.31 7.81 3.52
C LEU A 123 10.08 7.23 4.71
N HIS A 124 9.55 6.21 5.40
CA HIS A 124 10.07 5.77 6.70
C HIS A 124 11.49 5.16 6.68
N LYS A 125 12.00 4.81 5.49
CA LYS A 125 13.35 4.27 5.27
C LYS A 125 14.35 5.34 4.80
N ASN A 126 13.90 6.57 4.57
CA ASN A 126 14.76 7.66 4.10
C ASN A 126 15.29 8.45 5.30
N GLU A 127 16.60 8.33 5.58
CA GLU A 127 17.26 9.09 6.64
C GLU A 127 17.03 10.60 6.48
N GLY A 128 16.67 11.27 7.58
CA GLY A 128 16.42 12.72 7.60
C GLY A 128 15.01 13.12 7.18
N ARG A 129 14.10 12.16 6.97
CA ARG A 129 12.69 12.40 6.60
C ARG A 129 11.71 11.88 7.63
N GLU A 130 12.18 11.56 8.82
CA GLU A 130 11.38 10.96 9.89
C GLU A 130 10.27 11.89 10.38
N ASP A 131 10.56 13.19 10.50
CA ASP A 131 9.57 14.20 10.86
C ASP A 131 8.49 14.37 9.80
N GLU A 132 8.86 14.32 8.51
CA GLU A 132 7.92 14.39 7.40
C GLU A 132 7.01 13.15 7.40
N ALA A 133 7.59 11.96 7.50
CA ALA A 133 6.85 10.70 7.52
C ALA A 133 5.86 10.64 8.70
N TYR A 134 6.32 11.01 9.91
CA TYR A 134 5.47 11.02 11.10
C TYR A 134 4.35 12.05 11.00
N LYS A 135 4.65 13.27 10.52
CA LYS A 135 3.64 14.31 10.32
C LYS A 135 2.56 13.88 9.33
N ILE A 136 2.94 13.30 8.19
CA ILE A 136 1.99 12.82 7.18
C ILE A 136 1.07 11.75 7.78
N LEU A 137 1.61 10.82 8.57
CA LEU A 137 0.79 9.81 9.26
C LEU A 137 -0.18 10.46 10.25
N LYS A 138 0.28 11.36 11.12
CA LYS A 138 -0.59 12.03 12.11
C LYS A 138 -1.68 12.86 11.45
N ASP A 139 -1.34 13.67 10.45
CA ASP A 139 -2.30 14.47 9.69
C ASP A 139 -3.34 13.55 9.00
N ALA A 140 -2.93 12.39 8.48
CA ALA A 140 -3.82 11.39 7.89
C ALA A 140 -4.73 10.72 8.94
N MET A 141 -4.22 10.46 10.15
CA MET A 141 -5.02 9.90 11.25
C MET A 141 -6.08 10.89 11.76
N GLU A 142 -5.73 12.18 11.85
CA GLU A 142 -6.63 13.24 12.33
C GLU A 142 -7.80 13.52 11.39
N ARG A 143 -7.61 13.32 10.07
CA ARG A 143 -8.67 13.43 9.07
C ARG A 143 -9.68 12.28 9.10
N GLY A 144 -9.41 11.25 9.89
CA GLY A 144 -10.26 10.07 10.05
C GLY A 144 -9.88 8.93 9.11
N ASP A 145 -10.40 7.74 9.40
CA ASP A 145 -10.08 6.49 8.69
C ASP A 145 -10.60 6.40 7.25
N GLY A 146 -11.11 7.50 6.67
CA GLY A 146 -12.11 7.65 5.59
C GLY A 146 -12.00 6.78 4.33
N GLY A 147 -11.87 5.46 4.50
CA GLY A 147 -11.77 4.42 3.49
C GLY A 147 -10.51 3.54 3.56
N ALA A 148 -9.51 3.85 4.40
CA ALA A 148 -8.36 2.98 4.59
C ALA A 148 -8.77 1.75 5.41
N GLY A 149 -8.81 0.57 4.79
CA GLY A 149 -9.08 -0.68 5.52
C GLY A 149 -8.08 -0.86 6.69
N PRO A 150 -8.51 -1.51 7.79
CA PRO A 150 -7.76 -1.55 9.05
C PRO A 150 -6.32 -2.04 8.88
N TYR A 151 -6.07 -2.94 7.92
CA TYR A 151 -4.73 -3.46 7.66
C TYR A 151 -3.74 -2.42 7.12
N THR A 152 -4.18 -1.48 6.29
CA THR A 152 -3.25 -0.43 5.80
C THR A 152 -2.87 0.50 6.94
N PHE A 153 -3.84 0.84 7.78
CA PHE A 153 -3.63 1.67 8.97
C PHE A 153 -2.65 1.03 9.95
N LEU A 154 -2.88 -0.23 10.34
CA LEU A 154 -2.01 -0.95 11.26
C LEU A 154 -0.60 -1.10 10.70
N TRP A 155 -0.49 -1.41 9.41
CA TRP A 155 0.81 -1.54 8.73
C TRP A 155 1.59 -0.22 8.78
N ALA A 156 0.92 0.90 8.46
CA ALA A 156 1.55 2.21 8.49
C ALA A 156 2.03 2.58 9.89
N LYS A 157 1.22 2.34 10.92
CA LYS A 157 1.61 2.57 12.31
C LYS A 157 2.79 1.74 12.75
N ALA A 158 2.78 0.45 12.45
CA ALA A 158 3.88 -0.43 12.79
C ALA A 158 5.19 0.02 12.11
N ALA A 159 5.15 0.37 10.82
CA ALA A 159 6.31 0.87 10.08
C ALA A 159 6.86 2.19 10.66
N ILE A 160 5.98 3.14 10.96
CA ILE A 160 6.38 4.44 11.53
C ILE A 160 6.86 4.28 12.98
N ALA A 161 6.24 3.42 13.79
CA ALA A 161 6.73 3.13 15.15
C ALA A 161 8.16 2.61 15.13
N ARG A 162 8.49 1.67 14.24
CA ARG A 162 9.87 1.17 14.09
C ARG A 162 10.84 2.26 13.68
N MET A 163 10.45 3.13 12.75
CA MET A 163 11.25 4.31 12.39
C MET A 163 11.49 5.22 13.61
N LEU A 164 10.45 5.52 14.39
CA LEU A 164 10.55 6.36 15.60
C LEU A 164 11.47 5.74 16.65
N ARG A 165 11.42 4.40 16.85
CA ARG A 165 12.37 3.67 17.71
C ARG A 165 13.81 3.86 17.24
N ARG A 166 14.09 3.76 15.93
CA ARG A 166 15.45 3.98 15.39
C ARG A 166 15.99 5.37 15.70
N VAL A 167 15.14 6.39 15.67
CA VAL A 167 15.51 7.78 15.99
C VAL A 167 15.26 8.16 17.46
N LYS A 168 15.05 7.17 18.34
CA LYS A 168 14.90 7.35 19.81
C LYS A 168 13.74 8.27 20.22
N ARG A 169 12.67 8.26 19.43
CA ARG A 169 11.40 8.96 19.72
C ARG A 169 10.43 7.99 20.38
N ASP A 170 10.81 7.52 21.56
CA ASP A 170 10.19 6.35 22.22
C ASP A 170 8.72 6.55 22.63
N ASP A 171 8.35 7.76 23.06
CA ASP A 171 6.99 8.05 23.51
C ASP A 171 5.99 8.03 22.34
N GLU A 172 6.37 8.63 21.20
CA GLU A 172 5.55 8.64 19.99
C GLU A 172 5.48 7.26 19.34
N ALA A 173 6.59 6.50 19.37
CA ALA A 173 6.57 5.10 18.94
C ALA A 173 5.57 4.29 19.76
N LYS A 174 5.59 4.45 21.09
CA LYS A 174 4.71 3.75 22.01
C LYS A 174 3.23 4.08 21.79
N GLU A 175 2.90 5.34 21.47
CA GLU A 175 1.52 5.73 21.12
C GLU A 175 1.00 4.92 19.93
N LEU A 176 1.80 4.85 18.85
CA LEU A 176 1.42 4.10 17.65
C LEU A 176 1.36 2.58 17.88
N GLU A 177 2.29 2.03 18.66
CA GLU A 177 2.33 0.62 19.04
C GLU A 177 1.09 0.23 19.85
N GLU A 178 0.71 1.04 20.84
CA GLU A 178 -0.44 0.78 21.71
C GLU A 178 -1.74 0.73 20.92
N GLU A 179 -1.94 1.63 19.95
CA GLU A 179 -3.11 1.60 19.09
C GLU A 179 -3.18 0.34 18.20
N VAL A 180 -2.03 -0.17 17.74
CA VAL A 180 -1.96 -1.45 17.01
C VAL A 180 -2.29 -2.62 17.95
N ILE A 181 -1.72 -2.64 19.14
CA ILE A 181 -1.93 -3.68 20.15
C ILE A 181 -3.40 -3.71 20.59
N ASP A 182 -4.00 -2.55 20.85
CA ASP A 182 -5.42 -2.45 21.20
C ASP A 182 -6.32 -2.95 20.08
N TRP A 183 -6.02 -2.63 18.82
CA TRP A 183 -6.78 -3.17 17.70
C TRP A 183 -6.73 -4.69 17.67
N ILE A 184 -5.53 -5.28 17.82
CA ILE A 184 -5.32 -6.73 17.84
C ILE A 184 -6.17 -7.38 18.94
N LYS A 185 -6.13 -6.82 20.15
CA LYS A 185 -6.89 -7.28 21.31
C LYS A 185 -8.41 -7.21 21.11
N TRP A 186 -8.91 -6.14 20.51
CA TRP A 186 -10.35 -5.98 20.24
C TRP A 186 -10.83 -6.80 19.03
N HIS A 187 -9.91 -7.25 18.18
CA HIS A 187 -10.20 -8.04 16.98
C HIS A 187 -9.42 -9.37 17.00
N PRO A 188 -9.71 -10.27 17.97
CA PRO A 188 -8.96 -11.52 18.12
C PRO A 188 -8.99 -12.43 16.89
N TYR A 189 -10.04 -12.31 16.08
CA TYR A 189 -10.28 -13.04 14.83
C TYR A 189 -10.10 -12.15 13.58
N GLY A 190 -9.62 -10.91 13.76
CA GLY A 190 -9.53 -9.92 12.70
C GLY A 190 -8.46 -10.22 11.65
N MET A 191 -7.46 -11.04 11.99
CA MET A 191 -6.50 -11.57 11.03
C MET A 191 -5.80 -12.84 11.54
N PRO A 192 -5.37 -13.71 10.62
CA PRO A 192 -4.51 -14.85 10.96
C PRO A 192 -3.15 -14.41 11.56
N PRO A 193 -2.59 -15.12 12.56
CA PRO A 193 -1.22 -14.96 13.07
C PRO A 193 -0.11 -14.63 12.05
N SER A 194 -0.01 -15.35 10.93
CA SER A 194 0.98 -15.14 9.88
C SER A 194 0.82 -13.78 9.23
N ARG A 195 -0.44 -13.38 8.97
CA ARG A 195 -0.77 -12.06 8.44
C ARG A 195 -0.43 -10.96 9.45
N LEU A 196 -0.69 -11.17 10.74
CA LEU A 196 -0.28 -10.24 11.78
C LEU A 196 1.23 -10.06 11.78
N ARG A 197 2.00 -11.16 11.80
CA ARG A 197 3.47 -11.11 11.74
C ARG A 197 3.93 -10.30 10.54
N SER A 198 3.48 -10.63 9.33
CA SER A 198 3.84 -9.93 8.09
C SER A 198 3.49 -8.42 8.09
N LEU A 199 2.48 -8.02 8.87
CA LEU A 199 2.06 -6.63 8.97
C LEU A 199 2.97 -5.82 9.90
N VAL A 200 3.44 -6.42 10.98
CA VAL A 200 4.22 -5.71 12.00
C VAL A 200 5.72 -5.96 11.90
N THR A 201 6.18 -6.79 10.95
CA THR A 201 7.60 -6.98 10.62
C THR A 201 7.96 -6.30 9.29
N ASP A 202 9.26 -6.21 9.01
CA ASP A 202 9.80 -5.77 7.73
C ASP A 202 10.94 -6.72 7.35
N ASP A 203 10.81 -7.43 6.23
CA ASP A 203 11.80 -8.43 5.81
C ASP A 203 13.18 -7.82 5.47
N ALA A 204 13.26 -6.49 5.34
CA ALA A 204 14.53 -5.79 5.18
C ALA A 204 15.21 -5.44 6.51
N GLU A 205 14.53 -5.60 7.64
CA GLU A 205 15.13 -5.44 8.97
C GLU A 205 15.76 -6.76 9.43
N PRO A 206 16.82 -6.72 10.25
CA PRO A 206 17.38 -7.92 10.85
C PRO A 206 16.34 -8.72 11.63
N ASP A 207 16.44 -10.06 11.61
CA ASP A 207 15.50 -10.95 12.32
C ASP A 207 15.44 -10.68 13.84
N ASP A 208 16.48 -10.07 14.42
CA ASP A 208 16.58 -9.71 15.84
C ASP A 208 16.18 -8.24 16.12
N ALA A 209 15.65 -7.52 15.13
CA ALA A 209 15.15 -6.17 15.32
C ALA A 209 14.02 -6.18 16.39
N PRO A 210 14.14 -5.35 17.45
CA PRO A 210 13.12 -5.30 18.49
C PRO A 210 11.76 -4.95 17.90
N ASN A 211 10.73 -5.74 18.24
CA ASN A 211 9.38 -5.54 17.77
C ASN A 211 8.43 -5.45 18.96
N ALA A 212 8.28 -4.24 19.51
CA ALA A 212 7.47 -3.99 20.70
C ALA A 212 6.02 -4.49 20.58
N ILE A 213 5.45 -4.51 19.35
CA ILE A 213 4.10 -5.02 19.10
C ILE A 213 4.06 -6.55 19.26
N LEU A 214 4.96 -7.30 18.61
CA LEU A 214 5.02 -8.76 18.76
C LEU A 214 5.52 -9.20 20.14
N ASP A 215 6.27 -8.34 20.81
CA ASP A 215 6.82 -8.62 22.12
C ASP A 215 5.85 -8.39 23.27
N ASP A 216 4.77 -7.63 23.03
CA ASP A 216 3.75 -7.33 24.03
C ASP A 216 3.04 -8.61 24.51
N PRO A 217 2.91 -8.82 25.84
CA PRO A 217 2.25 -10.00 26.40
C PRO A 217 0.84 -10.25 25.87
N ARG A 218 0.05 -9.19 25.60
CA ARG A 218 -1.32 -9.28 25.09
C ARG A 218 -1.35 -9.86 23.68
N VAL A 219 -0.40 -9.45 22.84
CA VAL A 219 -0.25 -9.98 21.48
C VAL A 219 0.28 -11.41 21.51
N LYS A 220 1.25 -11.71 22.39
CA LYS A 220 1.77 -13.08 22.57
C LYS A 220 0.71 -14.07 23.03
N GLU A 221 -0.15 -13.68 23.97
CA GLU A 221 -1.28 -14.49 24.42
C GLU A 221 -2.23 -14.82 23.26
N GLN A 222 -2.61 -13.80 22.48
CA GLN A 222 -3.49 -13.98 21.34
C GLN A 222 -2.89 -14.87 20.23
N LEU A 223 -1.60 -14.71 19.96
CA LEU A 223 -0.87 -15.56 19.01
C LEU A 223 -0.70 -17.00 19.51
N GLY A 224 -0.49 -17.20 20.81
CA GLY A 224 -0.35 -18.53 21.42
C GLY A 224 -1.66 -19.33 21.43
N ASN A 225 -2.79 -18.62 21.48
CA ASN A 225 -4.13 -19.21 21.46
C ASN A 225 -4.65 -19.49 20.04
N ALA A 226 -3.86 -19.22 18.99
CA ALA A 226 -4.27 -19.40 17.60
C ALA A 226 -3.37 -20.43 16.90
N VAL A 227 -3.98 -21.43 16.26
CA VAL A 227 -3.30 -22.36 15.35
C VAL A 227 -3.77 -22.11 13.94
N GLU A 228 -2.83 -21.74 13.07
CA GLU A 228 -3.06 -21.69 11.63
C GLU A 228 -2.84 -23.06 11.02
N LEU A 229 -3.87 -23.55 10.35
CA LEU A 229 -3.76 -24.71 9.49
C LEU A 229 -3.24 -24.27 8.11
N PRO A 230 -2.32 -25.04 7.50
CA PRO A 230 -1.88 -24.80 6.13
C PRO A 230 -3.08 -24.67 5.20
N SER A 231 -3.03 -23.70 4.28
CA SER A 231 -4.10 -23.49 3.30
C SER A 231 -4.37 -24.79 2.53
N MET A 232 -5.60 -25.29 2.61
CA MET A 232 -6.10 -26.34 1.73
C MET A 232 -6.89 -25.69 0.57
N GLY A 233 -6.17 -25.04 -0.36
CA GLY A 233 -6.74 -24.56 -1.63
C GLY A 233 -7.07 -23.06 -1.68
N MET A 234 -8.09 -22.69 -2.46
CA MET A 234 -8.43 -21.30 -2.85
C MET A 234 -8.87 -20.37 -1.70
N PHE A 235 -8.92 -20.88 -0.48
CA PHE A 235 -9.24 -20.13 0.73
C PHE A 235 -7.97 -20.07 1.58
N GLY A 236 -7.66 -18.89 2.13
CA GLY A 236 -6.48 -18.68 2.97
C GLY A 236 -6.38 -19.62 4.18
N PRO A 237 -5.30 -19.56 4.96
CA PRO A 237 -5.10 -20.45 6.11
C PRO A 237 -6.30 -20.39 7.07
N ALA A 238 -6.80 -21.56 7.47
CA ALA A 238 -7.85 -21.65 8.46
C ALA A 238 -7.26 -21.44 9.87
N VAL A 239 -7.90 -20.63 10.69
CA VAL A 239 -7.42 -20.32 12.04
C VAL A 239 -8.35 -20.96 13.07
N ILE A 240 -7.78 -21.77 13.97
CA ILE A 240 -8.47 -22.34 15.13
C ILE A 240 -8.01 -21.56 16.35
N HIS A 241 -8.95 -21.04 17.14
CA HIS A 241 -8.67 -20.37 18.40
C HIS A 241 -9.04 -21.27 19.59
N PHE A 242 -8.14 -21.36 20.56
CA PHE A 242 -8.35 -22.06 21.82
C PHE A 242 -8.64 -21.00 22.89
N GLY A 243 -9.83 -21.06 23.48
CA GLY A 243 -10.26 -20.17 24.57
C GLY A 243 -9.82 -20.67 25.93
#